data_AF-A0A849DZ74-F1
#
_entry.id   AF-A0A849DZ74-F1
#
_cell.length_a   1.000
_cell.length_b   1.000
_cell.length_c   1.000
_cell.angle_alpha   90.00
_cell.angle_beta   90.00
_cell.angle_gamma   90.00
#
_symmetry.space_group_name_H-M   'P 1'
#
loop_
_entity.id
_entity.type
_entity.pdbx_description
1 polymer ?
#
loop_
_entity_poly.entity_id
_entity_poly.type
_entity_poly.pdbx_seq_one_letter_code
_entity_poly.pdbx_strand_id
1 'polypeptide(L)'
;MTNDVTFQTDTGQIKRVLMKHAKDAFVSQEKIAREWRALNYLQAPDFNEACREYDALLTLLQSLGVNIELLPEDSRTTLDSLYTRDNAVATNEGMLLCNMGKAQRATETLSQAAFYDVQNIPHINSMPEGACLEGGDVTWLKDDVVAVGHGYRTNSAGIEFLQETVANTAREVITVPLPHFRGPSDVLHLMSMISPVADDIAVVYSPLMPVVFRDRLLDLGYQLIEVPVAEYDSLGCNVLTVSPGVCVVAEGAPMTQ
;
A
#
# COMPACT_ATOMS: atom_id res chain seq x y z
N MET A 1 26.50 7.51 -0.62
CA MET A 1 25.73 8.64 -1.17
C MET A 1 24.40 8.59 -0.47
N THR A 2 24.00 9.63 0.25
CA THR A 2 22.65 9.70 0.81
C THR A 2 21.68 9.80 -0.37
N ASN A 3 20.72 8.87 -0.42
CA ASN A 3 19.68 8.87 -1.44
C ASN A 3 18.66 9.94 -1.06
N ASP A 4 18.64 11.07 -1.77
CA ASP A 4 17.68 12.16 -1.51
C ASP A 4 16.36 11.96 -2.28
N VAL A 5 16.15 10.78 -2.89
CA VAL A 5 15.00 10.49 -3.78
C VAL A 5 13.92 9.68 -3.08
N THR A 6 14.27 8.78 -2.16
CA THR A 6 13.32 7.90 -1.46
C THR A 6 13.50 8.01 0.05
N PHE A 7 12.37 8.03 0.78
CA PHE A 7 12.34 8.17 2.23
C PHE A 7 11.41 7.12 2.83
N GLN A 8 11.80 6.58 3.98
CA GLN A 8 11.05 5.54 4.68
C GLN A 8 10.11 6.16 5.72
N THR A 9 8.85 6.35 5.36
CA THR A 9 7.82 6.92 6.23
C THR A 9 6.45 6.69 5.60
N ASP A 10 5.41 6.50 6.41
CA ASP A 10 4.01 6.51 5.96
C ASP A 10 3.25 7.78 6.41
N THR A 11 3.87 8.66 7.20
CA THR A 11 3.25 9.91 7.72
C THR A 11 3.92 11.17 7.21
N GLY A 12 5.17 11.08 6.76
CA GLY A 12 5.93 12.22 6.27
C GLY A 12 5.28 12.91 5.07
N GLN A 13 5.68 14.15 4.82
CA GLN A 13 5.12 14.92 3.70
C GLN A 13 5.46 14.29 2.36
N ILE A 14 4.45 13.81 1.63
CA ILE A 14 4.59 13.29 0.28
C ILE A 14 4.98 14.45 -0.64
N LYS A 15 6.17 14.36 -1.23
CA LYS A 15 6.64 15.30 -2.26
C LYS A 15 6.39 14.79 -3.67
N ARG A 16 6.50 13.47 -3.86
CA ARG A 16 6.34 12.78 -5.13
C ARG A 16 5.64 11.47 -4.89
N VAL A 17 4.67 11.13 -5.74
CA VAL A 17 3.92 9.87 -5.67
C VAL A 17 3.81 9.23 -7.05
N LEU A 18 4.00 7.92 -7.11
CA LEU A 18 3.76 7.12 -8.30
C LEU A 18 2.38 6.49 -8.24
N MET A 19 1.57 6.74 -9.26
CA MET A 19 0.18 6.29 -9.37
C MET A 19 -0.04 5.64 -10.73
N LYS A 20 -1.15 4.92 -10.92
CA LYS A 20 -1.60 4.47 -12.25
C LYS A 20 -3.04 4.87 -12.45
N HIS A 21 -3.29 5.73 -13.44
CA HIS A 21 -4.63 6.24 -13.67
C HIS A 21 -5.59 5.12 -14.08
N ALA A 22 -6.85 5.20 -13.63
CA ALA A 22 -7.90 4.22 -13.97
C ALA A 22 -8.01 3.97 -15.49
N LYS A 23 -7.98 5.03 -16.30
CA LYS A 23 -7.92 4.95 -17.78
C LYS A 23 -6.83 3.98 -18.31
N ASP A 24 -5.65 3.96 -17.70
CA ASP A 24 -4.49 3.19 -18.17
C ASP A 24 -4.45 1.77 -17.56
N ALA A 25 -5.03 1.59 -16.36
CA ALA A 25 -5.20 0.27 -15.75
C ALA A 25 -6.39 -0.50 -16.36
N PHE A 26 -7.54 0.18 -16.50
CA PHE A 26 -8.79 -0.43 -16.93
C PHE A 26 -8.95 -0.43 -18.45
N VAL A 27 -8.38 0.53 -19.18
CA VAL A 27 -8.38 0.64 -20.65
C VAL A 27 -9.76 0.83 -21.29
N SER A 28 -10.73 -0.03 -20.98
CA SER A 28 -12.11 0.04 -21.46
C SER A 28 -13.08 -0.73 -20.57
N GLN A 29 -14.38 -0.47 -20.72
CA GLN A 29 -15.43 -1.23 -20.04
C GLN A 29 -15.41 -2.73 -20.42
N GLU A 30 -15.00 -3.07 -21.64
CA GLU A 30 -14.89 -4.45 -22.10
C GLU A 30 -13.74 -5.19 -21.41
N LYS A 31 -12.61 -4.54 -21.15
CA LYS A 31 -11.51 -5.15 -20.38
C LYS A 31 -11.98 -5.42 -18.94
N ILE A 32 -12.62 -4.43 -18.31
CA ILE A 32 -13.23 -4.61 -16.99
C ILE A 32 -14.15 -5.82 -16.96
N ALA A 33 -15.09 -5.92 -17.90
CA ALA A 33 -16.07 -7.00 -17.96
C ALA A 33 -15.45 -8.41 -18.07
N ARG A 34 -14.25 -8.53 -18.67
CA ARG A 34 -13.50 -9.78 -18.79
C ARG A 34 -12.75 -10.16 -17.52
N GLU A 35 -12.22 -9.18 -16.79
CA GLU A 35 -11.21 -9.43 -15.75
C GLU A 35 -11.75 -9.36 -14.32
N TRP A 36 -12.74 -8.49 -14.04
CA TRP A 36 -13.13 -8.12 -12.66
C TRP A 36 -13.46 -9.32 -11.75
N ARG A 37 -14.17 -10.33 -12.27
CA ARG A 37 -14.54 -11.52 -11.50
C ARG A 37 -13.33 -12.38 -11.15
N ALA A 38 -12.44 -12.59 -12.11
CA ALA A 38 -11.25 -13.41 -11.90
C ALA A 38 -10.27 -12.75 -10.92
N LEU A 39 -10.29 -11.42 -10.85
CA LEU A 39 -9.50 -10.62 -9.91
C LEU A 39 -10.19 -10.42 -8.54
N ASN A 40 -11.43 -10.92 -8.35
CA ASN A 40 -12.22 -10.80 -7.11
C ASN A 40 -12.66 -9.37 -6.76
N TYR A 41 -12.95 -8.54 -7.75
CA TYR A 41 -13.64 -7.28 -7.50
C TYR A 41 -15.06 -7.57 -7.00
N LEU A 42 -15.58 -6.76 -6.08
CA LEU A 42 -16.94 -6.92 -5.55
C LEU A 42 -18.01 -6.71 -6.63
N GLN A 43 -17.73 -5.80 -7.57
CA GLN A 43 -18.55 -5.49 -8.73
C GLN A 43 -17.65 -5.02 -9.88
N ALA A 44 -18.16 -5.08 -11.11
CA ALA A 44 -17.48 -4.45 -12.24
C ALA A 44 -17.46 -2.92 -12.04
N PRO A 45 -16.28 -2.27 -12.01
CA PRO A 45 -16.23 -0.81 -12.02
C PRO A 45 -16.88 -0.24 -13.28
N ASP A 46 -17.50 0.94 -13.14
CA ASP A 46 -17.86 1.76 -14.29
C ASP A 46 -16.60 2.50 -14.76
N PHE A 47 -16.23 2.31 -16.03
CA PHE A 47 -14.99 2.86 -16.57
C PHE A 47 -14.95 4.38 -16.52
N ASN A 48 -16.05 5.04 -16.90
CA ASN A 48 -16.08 6.50 -16.99
C ASN A 48 -16.09 7.12 -15.59
N GLU A 49 -16.85 6.52 -14.67
CA GLU A 49 -16.90 6.98 -13.29
C GLU A 49 -15.56 6.78 -12.59
N ALA A 50 -14.92 5.62 -12.75
CA ALA A 50 -13.59 5.39 -12.20
C ALA A 50 -12.57 6.40 -12.74
N CYS A 51 -12.62 6.77 -14.03
CA CYS A 51 -11.76 7.82 -14.57
C CYS A 51 -12.06 9.19 -13.94
N ARG A 52 -13.34 9.55 -13.80
CA ARG A 52 -13.78 10.81 -13.19
C ARG A 52 -13.33 10.94 -11.74
N GLU A 53 -13.49 9.88 -10.94
CA GLU A 53 -13.03 9.82 -9.55
C GLU A 53 -11.51 9.90 -9.46
N TYR A 54 -10.79 9.23 -10.35
CA TYR A 54 -9.34 9.28 -10.38
C TYR A 54 -8.82 10.69 -10.74
N ASP A 55 -9.41 11.36 -11.73
CA ASP A 55 -9.10 12.76 -12.07
C ASP A 55 -9.30 13.70 -10.86
N ALA A 56 -10.36 13.46 -10.07
CA ALA A 56 -10.62 14.22 -8.84
C ALA A 56 -9.55 13.96 -7.76
N LEU A 57 -9.14 12.70 -7.57
CA LEU A 57 -8.05 12.33 -6.66
C LEU A 57 -6.72 12.98 -7.07
N LEU A 58 -6.39 12.95 -8.35
CA LEU A 58 -5.19 13.61 -8.87
C LEU A 58 -5.21 15.11 -8.62
N THR A 59 -6.34 15.76 -8.89
CA THR A 59 -6.53 17.20 -8.64
C THR A 59 -6.37 17.53 -7.15
N LEU A 60 -6.95 16.71 -6.27
CA LEU A 60 -6.82 16.86 -4.82
C LEU A 60 -5.35 16.78 -4.38
N LEU A 61 -4.64 15.72 -4.78
CA LEU A 61 -3.23 15.54 -4.42
C LEU A 61 -2.33 16.67 -4.95
N GLN A 62 -2.58 17.12 -6.18
CA GLN A 62 -1.88 18.28 -6.76
C GLN A 62 -2.16 19.56 -5.96
N SER A 63 -3.40 19.77 -5.50
CA SER A 63 -3.77 20.93 -4.66
C SER A 63 -3.08 20.92 -3.30
N LEU A 64 -2.69 19.74 -2.81
CA LEU A 64 -1.89 19.53 -1.61
C LEU A 64 -0.38 19.66 -1.86
N GLY A 65 0.03 19.98 -3.10
CA GLY A 65 1.43 20.21 -3.47
C GLY A 65 2.22 18.93 -3.78
N VAL A 66 1.53 17.80 -4.02
CA VAL A 66 2.17 16.53 -4.39
C VAL A 66 2.51 16.52 -5.88
N ASN A 67 3.76 16.19 -6.22
CA ASN A 67 4.14 15.90 -7.61
C ASN A 67 3.70 14.48 -7.98
N ILE A 68 2.85 14.34 -8.99
CA ILE A 68 2.29 13.05 -9.36
C ILE A 68 2.95 12.55 -10.64
N GLU A 69 3.40 11.31 -10.58
CA GLU A 69 3.85 10.56 -11.75
C GLU A 69 2.91 9.40 -12.02
N LEU A 70 2.70 9.13 -13.30
CA LEU A 70 1.76 8.12 -13.76
C LEU A 70 2.50 7.00 -14.49
N LEU A 71 2.28 5.76 -14.05
CA LEU A 71 2.62 4.58 -14.82
C LEU A 71 1.80 4.57 -16.13
N PRO A 72 2.44 4.28 -17.28
CA PRO A 72 1.72 4.15 -18.53
C PRO A 72 0.84 2.89 -18.55
N GLU A 73 0.00 2.79 -19.58
CA GLU A 73 -0.63 1.54 -19.97
C GLU A 73 0.44 0.46 -20.22
N ASP A 74 0.18 -0.77 -19.76
CA ASP A 74 1.03 -1.93 -20.01
C ASP A 74 0.14 -3.14 -20.26
N SER A 75 0.19 -3.67 -21.48
CA SER A 75 -0.65 -4.79 -21.93
C SER A 75 -0.36 -6.10 -21.20
N ARG A 76 0.73 -6.18 -20.43
CA ARG A 76 1.08 -7.32 -19.58
C ARG A 76 0.39 -7.27 -18.22
N THR A 77 -0.27 -6.17 -17.87
CA THR A 77 -0.86 -5.93 -16.56
C THR A 77 -2.39 -6.00 -16.56
N THR A 78 -2.97 -6.32 -15.40
CA THR A 78 -4.41 -6.46 -15.20
C THR A 78 -5.05 -5.18 -14.64
N LEU A 79 -6.34 -5.21 -14.31
CA LEU A 79 -7.02 -4.11 -13.61
C LEU A 79 -6.30 -3.73 -12.30
N ASP A 80 -5.69 -4.69 -11.60
CA ASP A 80 -5.03 -4.47 -10.29
C ASP A 80 -3.77 -3.61 -10.36
N SER A 81 -3.24 -3.34 -11.57
CA SER A 81 -2.13 -2.41 -11.76
C SER A 81 -2.43 -0.99 -11.28
N LEU A 82 -3.71 -0.66 -11.05
CA LEU A 82 -4.16 0.54 -10.36
C LEU A 82 -3.52 0.70 -8.96
N TYR A 83 -3.29 -0.41 -8.25
CA TYR A 83 -2.83 -0.45 -6.86
C TYR A 83 -1.30 -0.46 -6.78
N THR A 84 -0.67 0.69 -7.06
CA THR A 84 0.80 0.83 -7.08
C THR A 84 1.48 0.59 -5.73
N ARG A 85 0.74 0.73 -4.61
CA ARG A 85 1.24 0.48 -3.24
C ARG A 85 1.77 -0.93 -3.07
N ASP A 86 1.15 -1.92 -3.69
CA ASP A 86 1.49 -3.32 -3.41
C ASP A 86 2.81 -3.74 -4.05
N ASN A 87 3.22 -3.07 -5.13
CA ASN A 87 4.35 -3.47 -5.95
C ASN A 87 5.71 -2.98 -5.42
N ALA A 88 5.73 -1.99 -4.52
CA ALA A 88 6.98 -1.46 -3.98
C ALA A 88 6.80 -0.77 -2.62
N VAL A 89 7.83 -0.85 -1.78
CA VAL A 89 7.93 -0.14 -0.50
C VAL A 89 9.04 0.89 -0.57
N ALA A 90 8.78 2.13 -0.16
CA ALA A 90 9.82 3.14 -0.06
C ALA A 90 10.72 2.88 1.16
N THR A 91 12.03 2.90 0.95
CA THR A 91 13.04 2.89 2.02
C THR A 91 14.04 4.04 1.82
N ASN A 92 14.86 4.34 2.83
CA ASN A 92 15.94 5.32 2.70
C ASN A 92 17.06 4.83 1.76
N GLU A 93 17.09 3.54 1.42
CA GLU A 93 18.09 2.96 0.50
C GLU A 93 17.57 2.82 -0.94
N GLY A 94 16.26 2.98 -1.17
CA GLY A 94 15.63 2.91 -2.49
C GLY A 94 14.19 2.39 -2.42
N MET A 95 13.54 2.24 -3.57
CA MET A 95 12.28 1.51 -3.67
C MET A 95 12.54 0.00 -3.62
N LEU A 96 12.08 -0.68 -2.58
CA LEU A 96 12.09 -2.14 -2.50
C LEU A 96 10.98 -2.70 -3.39
N LEU A 97 11.34 -3.36 -4.50
CA LEU A 97 10.35 -4.02 -5.35
C LEU A 97 9.82 -5.29 -4.66
N CYS A 98 8.50 -5.39 -4.63
CA CYS A 98 7.77 -6.45 -3.95
C CYS A 98 7.56 -7.67 -4.87
N ASN A 99 7.51 -8.87 -4.30
CA ASN A 99 7.18 -10.09 -5.02
C ASN A 99 5.76 -10.54 -4.64
N MET A 100 4.85 -10.42 -5.61
CA MET A 100 3.42 -10.59 -5.41
C MET A 100 3.07 -12.04 -5.05
N GLY A 101 2.21 -12.24 -4.04
CA GLY A 101 1.74 -13.57 -3.64
C GLY A 101 0.82 -14.21 -4.69
N LYS A 102 0.17 -13.38 -5.53
CA LYS A 102 -0.64 -13.81 -6.68
C LYS A 102 0.16 -13.70 -7.97
N ALA A 103 0.37 -14.82 -8.65
CA ALA A 103 1.08 -14.86 -9.94
C ALA A 103 0.47 -13.95 -11.03
N GLN A 104 -0.84 -13.66 -10.96
CA GLN A 104 -1.53 -12.76 -11.89
C GLN A 104 -1.04 -11.31 -11.82
N ARG A 105 -0.44 -10.91 -10.69
CA ARG A 105 0.07 -9.55 -10.44
C ARG A 105 1.58 -9.42 -10.60
N ALA A 106 2.30 -10.52 -10.85
CA ALA A 106 3.76 -10.50 -10.94
C ALA A 106 4.30 -9.55 -12.03
N THR A 107 3.54 -9.32 -13.11
CA THR A 107 3.91 -8.39 -14.18
C THR A 107 3.78 -6.92 -13.77
N GLU A 108 3.04 -6.61 -12.71
CA GLU A 108 2.86 -5.24 -12.19
C GLU A 108 4.17 -4.72 -11.58
N THR A 109 4.85 -5.54 -10.76
CA THR A 109 6.20 -5.24 -10.25
C THR A 109 7.19 -4.96 -11.39
N LEU A 110 7.17 -5.76 -12.47
CA LEU A 110 8.05 -5.56 -13.62
C LEU A 110 7.77 -4.25 -14.37
N SER A 111 6.49 -3.87 -14.48
CA SER A 111 6.08 -2.60 -15.08
C SER A 111 6.60 -1.41 -14.27
N GLN A 112 6.48 -1.49 -12.94
CA GLN A 112 6.94 -0.45 -12.01
C GLN A 112 8.48 -0.36 -11.95
N ALA A 113 9.18 -1.49 -12.02
CA ALA A 113 10.65 -1.55 -12.11
C ALA A 113 11.16 -0.81 -13.37
N ALA A 114 10.55 -1.08 -14.53
CA ALA A 114 10.92 -0.42 -15.77
C ALA A 114 10.70 1.11 -15.71
N PHE A 115 9.68 1.57 -14.99
CA PHE A 115 9.49 2.99 -14.74
C PHE A 115 10.62 3.57 -13.88
N TYR A 116 11.02 2.88 -12.81
CA TYR A 116 12.14 3.29 -11.96
C TYR A 116 13.46 3.38 -12.74
N ASP A 117 13.74 2.41 -13.62
CA ASP A 117 14.91 2.44 -14.51
C ASP A 117 14.92 3.71 -15.39
N VAL A 118 13.80 4.02 -16.05
CA VAL A 118 13.69 5.19 -16.94
C VAL A 118 13.84 6.50 -16.17
N GLN A 119 13.29 6.57 -14.96
CA GLN A 119 13.34 7.77 -14.11
C GLN A 119 14.60 7.87 -13.25
N ASN A 120 15.53 6.91 -13.35
CA ASN A 120 16.71 6.79 -12.49
C ASN A 120 16.35 6.81 -10.99
N ILE A 121 15.23 6.19 -10.61
CA ILE A 121 14.84 6.01 -9.21
C ILE A 121 15.62 4.80 -8.65
N PRO A 122 16.41 4.96 -7.58
CA PRO A 122 17.09 3.84 -6.94
C PRO A 122 16.08 2.81 -6.45
N HIS A 123 16.30 1.55 -6.77
CA HIS A 123 15.41 0.46 -6.38
C HIS A 123 16.18 -0.84 -6.15
N ILE A 124 15.61 -1.71 -5.33
CA ILE A 124 16.19 -2.99 -4.93
C ILE A 124 15.31 -4.09 -5.53
N ASN A 125 15.91 -4.92 -6.39
CA ASN A 125 15.24 -6.00 -7.11
C ASN A 125 15.97 -7.33 -6.93
N SER A 126 16.00 -7.84 -5.70
CA SER A 126 16.84 -9.00 -5.33
C SER A 126 16.17 -9.97 -4.38
N MET A 127 14.84 -9.98 -4.33
CA MET A 127 14.11 -10.91 -3.46
C MET A 127 14.33 -12.36 -3.93
N PRO A 128 14.66 -13.30 -3.03
CA PRO A 128 14.93 -14.68 -3.41
C PRO A 128 13.68 -15.40 -3.94
N GLU A 129 13.89 -16.47 -4.71
CA GLU A 129 12.80 -17.30 -5.20
C GLU A 129 11.96 -17.85 -4.02
N GLY A 130 10.64 -17.76 -4.14
CA GLY A 130 9.70 -18.23 -3.12
C GLY A 130 9.44 -17.23 -1.99
N ALA A 131 10.22 -16.16 -1.84
CA ALA A 131 9.87 -15.06 -0.94
C ALA A 131 8.75 -14.21 -1.54
N CYS A 132 7.73 -13.91 -0.74
CA CYS A 132 6.59 -13.07 -1.12
C CYS A 132 6.43 -11.94 -0.10
N LEU A 133 6.25 -10.72 -0.60
CA LEU A 133 6.06 -9.50 0.17
C LEU A 133 5.20 -8.58 -0.70
N GLU A 134 4.09 -8.08 -0.18
CA GLU A 134 3.26 -7.05 -0.84
C GLU A 134 3.28 -5.77 -0.01
N GLY A 135 3.40 -4.60 -0.65
CA GLY A 135 3.56 -3.33 0.06
C GLY A 135 2.36 -2.90 0.92
N GLY A 136 1.16 -3.47 0.69
CA GLY A 136 0.02 -3.32 1.59
C GLY A 136 0.22 -3.97 2.96
N ASP A 137 1.16 -4.91 3.09
CA ASP A 137 1.52 -5.52 4.38
C ASP A 137 2.60 -4.75 5.13
N VAL A 138 3.25 -3.77 4.51
CA VAL A 138 4.37 -3.05 5.11
C VAL A 138 3.92 -1.65 5.52
N THR A 139 4.18 -1.29 6.77
CA THR A 139 3.80 0.02 7.32
C THR A 139 4.92 0.58 8.20
N TRP A 140 5.47 1.72 7.82
CA TRP A 140 6.42 2.47 8.64
C TRP A 140 5.68 3.16 9.78
N LEU A 141 5.86 2.65 11.01
CA LEU A 141 5.29 3.22 12.23
C LEU A 141 6.13 4.37 12.78
N LYS A 142 7.42 4.39 12.48
CA LYS A 142 8.34 5.50 12.73
C LYS A 142 9.35 5.49 11.58
N ASP A 143 10.16 6.52 11.47
CA ASP A 143 11.25 6.55 10.49
C ASP A 143 12.26 5.41 10.67
N ASP A 144 12.27 4.72 11.82
CA ASP A 144 13.14 3.58 12.12
C ASP A 144 12.40 2.32 12.64
N VAL A 145 11.06 2.30 12.60
CA VAL A 145 10.25 1.14 13.01
C VAL A 145 9.27 0.80 11.91
N VAL A 146 9.35 -0.44 11.41
CA VAL A 146 8.42 -0.96 10.40
C VAL A 146 7.62 -2.12 10.96
N ALA A 147 6.33 -2.17 10.67
CA ALA A 147 5.49 -3.34 10.87
C ALA A 147 5.28 -4.05 9.53
N VAL A 148 5.25 -5.38 9.56
CA VAL A 148 5.01 -6.21 8.38
C VAL A 148 4.01 -7.31 8.68
N GLY A 149 2.96 -7.40 7.88
CA GLY A 149 1.96 -8.46 7.95
C GLY A 149 2.55 -9.82 7.57
N HIS A 150 2.25 -10.86 8.34
CA HIS A 150 2.52 -12.25 7.98
C HIS A 150 1.19 -12.95 7.71
N GLY A 151 0.96 -13.29 6.45
CA GLY A 151 -0.30 -13.88 6.01
C GLY A 151 -0.20 -14.52 4.63
N TYR A 152 -1.28 -14.47 3.86
CA TYR A 152 -1.35 -15.12 2.54
C TYR A 152 -0.60 -14.36 1.44
N ARG A 153 -0.28 -13.08 1.65
CA ARG A 153 0.39 -12.21 0.66
C ARG A 153 1.86 -12.00 0.94
N THR A 154 2.21 -11.92 2.21
CA THR A 154 3.58 -11.79 2.70
C THR A 154 3.95 -12.98 3.57
N ASN A 155 5.04 -13.69 3.23
CA ASN A 155 5.50 -14.91 3.89
C ASN A 155 6.80 -14.69 4.69
N SER A 156 7.21 -15.69 5.48
CA SER A 156 8.44 -15.60 6.30
C SER A 156 9.69 -15.21 5.51
N ALA A 157 9.88 -15.77 4.32
CA ALA A 157 11.07 -15.48 3.50
C ALA A 157 11.05 -14.03 2.96
N GLY A 158 9.88 -13.48 2.64
CA GLY A 158 9.74 -12.06 2.28
C GLY A 158 9.98 -11.13 3.47
N ILE A 159 9.57 -11.54 4.67
CA ILE A 159 9.82 -10.80 5.92
C ILE A 159 11.31 -10.81 6.27
N GLU A 160 11.98 -11.96 6.20
CA GLU A 160 13.43 -12.07 6.40
C GLU A 160 14.19 -11.18 5.40
N PHE A 161 13.79 -11.20 4.13
CA PHE A 161 14.38 -10.33 3.13
C PHE A 161 14.15 -8.83 3.43
N LEU A 162 12.95 -8.43 3.87
CA LEU A 162 12.69 -7.06 4.32
C LEU A 162 13.61 -6.70 5.50
N GLN A 163 13.73 -7.57 6.50
CA GLN A 163 14.57 -7.37 7.68
C GLN A 163 16.03 -7.13 7.30
N GLU A 164 16.58 -7.93 6.40
CA GLU A 164 17.94 -7.75 5.88
C GLU A 164 18.09 -6.44 5.10
N THR A 165 17.10 -6.11 4.27
CA THR A 165 17.10 -4.91 3.43
C THR A 165 17.10 -3.63 4.26
N VAL A 166 16.37 -3.58 5.37
CA VAL A 166 16.28 -2.37 6.21
C VAL A 166 17.17 -2.42 7.44
N ALA A 167 18.06 -3.40 7.58
CA ALA A 167 18.86 -3.63 8.80
C ALA A 167 19.71 -2.42 9.22
N ASN A 168 20.13 -1.58 8.27
CA ASN A 168 20.94 -0.39 8.54
C ASN A 168 20.10 0.86 8.88
N THR A 169 18.81 0.85 8.56
CA THR A 169 17.94 2.05 8.66
C THR A 169 16.77 1.87 9.61
N ALA A 170 16.35 0.64 9.88
CA ALA A 170 15.31 0.31 10.85
C ALA A 170 15.95 -0.29 12.10
N ARG A 171 15.60 0.26 13.27
CA ARG A 171 15.98 -0.33 14.56
C ARG A 171 15.12 -1.55 14.90
N GLU A 172 13.95 -1.69 14.28
CA GLU A 172 12.97 -2.70 14.64
C GLU A 172 12.06 -3.04 13.45
N VAL A 173 11.85 -4.34 13.23
CA VAL A 173 10.87 -4.90 12.30
C VAL A 173 9.88 -5.73 13.10
N ILE A 174 8.62 -5.30 13.15
CA ILE A 174 7.54 -5.93 13.90
C ILE A 174 6.74 -6.83 12.97
N THR A 175 6.88 -8.15 13.13
CA THR A 175 6.05 -9.11 12.38
C THR A 175 4.67 -9.24 13.02
N VAL A 176 3.62 -9.00 12.23
CA VAL A 176 2.22 -9.02 12.68
C VAL A 176 1.50 -10.22 12.07
N PRO A 177 1.12 -11.26 12.84
CA PRO A 177 0.36 -12.38 12.30
C PRO A 177 -1.04 -11.92 11.89
N LEU A 178 -1.37 -12.01 10.60
CA LEU A 178 -2.68 -11.58 10.10
C LEU A 178 -3.74 -12.67 10.36
N PRO A 179 -4.98 -12.30 10.73
CA PRO A 179 -6.05 -13.28 10.95
C PRO A 179 -6.53 -13.89 9.64
N HIS A 180 -7.15 -15.07 9.72
CA HIS A 180 -7.78 -15.72 8.56
C HIS A 180 -8.94 -14.89 7.96
N PHE A 181 -9.71 -14.22 8.80
CA PHE A 181 -10.89 -13.43 8.45
C PHE A 181 -11.84 -14.13 7.45
N ARG A 182 -11.98 -13.63 6.22
CA ARG A 182 -12.85 -14.17 5.16
C ARG A 182 -12.16 -15.22 4.27
N GLY A 183 -10.91 -15.56 4.58
CA GLY A 183 -10.16 -16.63 3.94
C GLY A 183 -9.12 -16.19 2.92
N PRO A 184 -8.37 -17.14 2.34
CA PRO A 184 -7.19 -16.86 1.51
C PRO A 184 -7.49 -16.15 0.18
N SER A 185 -8.74 -16.20 -0.29
CA SER A 185 -9.17 -15.48 -1.49
C SER A 185 -9.38 -13.98 -1.25
N ASP A 186 -9.60 -13.57 -0.01
CA ASP A 186 -9.82 -12.18 0.36
C ASP A 186 -8.53 -11.35 0.19
N VAL A 187 -8.68 -10.05 0.03
CA VAL A 187 -7.57 -9.10 0.00
C VAL A 187 -7.44 -8.47 1.37
N LEU A 188 -6.78 -9.20 2.27
CA LEU A 188 -6.45 -8.71 3.60
C LEU A 188 -4.93 -8.50 3.69
N HIS A 189 -4.55 -7.25 3.92
CA HIS A 189 -3.18 -6.87 4.26
C HIS A 189 -3.12 -6.22 5.64
N LEU A 190 -1.92 -5.96 6.16
CA LEU A 190 -1.76 -5.18 7.39
C LEU A 190 -2.47 -3.82 7.32
N MET A 191 -2.37 -3.10 6.20
CA MET A 191 -3.02 -1.81 6.00
C MET A 191 -4.56 -1.86 5.95
N SER A 192 -5.16 -3.05 5.88
CA SER A 192 -6.61 -3.21 6.11
C SER A 192 -7.00 -2.96 7.58
N MET A 193 -6.03 -2.93 8.49
CA MET A 193 -6.25 -2.81 9.94
C MET A 193 -5.56 -1.61 10.59
N ILE A 194 -4.62 -0.97 9.90
CA ILE A 194 -3.90 0.20 10.41
C ILE A 194 -3.48 1.13 9.28
N SER A 195 -3.68 2.43 9.49
CA SER A 195 -3.05 3.50 8.71
C SER A 195 -2.49 4.56 9.67
N PRO A 196 -1.16 4.74 9.76
CA PRO A 196 -0.57 5.87 10.48
C PRO A 196 -0.96 7.19 9.80
N VAL A 197 -1.43 8.16 10.59
CA VAL A 197 -1.91 9.47 10.10
C VAL A 197 -1.12 10.65 10.65
N ALA A 198 -0.35 10.42 11.70
CA ALA A 198 0.66 11.32 12.24
C ALA A 198 1.69 10.48 13.02
N ASP A 199 2.78 11.10 13.48
CA ASP A 199 3.88 10.40 14.13
C ASP A 199 3.44 9.58 15.36
N ASP A 200 2.35 9.97 16.01
CA ASP A 200 1.79 9.36 17.21
C ASP A 200 0.28 9.06 17.08
N ILE A 201 -0.29 9.05 15.86
CA ILE A 201 -1.71 8.77 15.65
C ILE A 201 -1.87 7.76 14.52
N ALA A 202 -2.68 6.72 14.75
CA ALA A 202 -3.06 5.75 13.74
C ALA A 202 -4.57 5.51 13.74
N VAL A 203 -5.14 5.42 12.55
CA VAL A 203 -6.48 4.87 12.34
C VAL A 203 -6.36 3.35 12.36
N VAL A 204 -7.18 2.67 13.15
CA VAL A 204 -7.09 1.22 13.34
C VAL A 204 -8.44 0.54 13.29
N TYR A 205 -8.44 -0.70 12.84
CA TYR A 205 -9.56 -1.62 13.00
C TYR A 205 -9.20 -2.72 14.02
N SER A 206 -9.39 -2.42 15.30
CA SER A 206 -9.06 -3.33 16.41
C SER A 206 -9.68 -4.74 16.31
N PRO A 207 -10.90 -4.96 15.78
CA PRO A 207 -11.49 -6.31 15.72
C PRO A 207 -10.67 -7.37 14.97
N LEU A 208 -9.78 -6.96 14.06
CA LEU A 208 -8.87 -7.87 13.35
C LEU A 208 -7.43 -7.77 13.84
N MET A 209 -7.12 -6.82 14.71
CA MET A 209 -5.76 -6.55 15.15
C MET A 209 -5.30 -7.56 16.23
N PRO A 210 -4.15 -8.23 16.06
CA PRO A 210 -3.57 -9.05 17.12
C PRO A 210 -3.26 -8.22 18.37
N VAL A 211 -3.63 -8.74 19.54
CA VAL A 211 -3.45 -8.03 20.83
C VAL A 211 -2.02 -7.57 21.04
N VAL A 212 -1.04 -8.45 20.78
CA VAL A 212 0.39 -8.12 20.90
C VAL A 212 0.84 -6.97 19.99
N PHE A 213 0.24 -6.83 18.81
CA PHE A 213 0.54 -5.71 17.92
C PHE A 213 -0.12 -4.42 18.43
N ARG A 214 -1.36 -4.51 18.90
CA ARG A 214 -2.06 -3.38 19.51
C ARG A 214 -1.32 -2.82 20.73
N ASP A 215 -0.87 -3.69 21.62
CA ASP A 215 -0.08 -3.30 22.80
C ASP A 215 1.24 -2.64 22.37
N ARG A 216 1.90 -3.18 21.33
CA ARG A 216 3.12 -2.59 20.78
C ARG A 216 2.91 -1.17 20.26
N LEU A 217 1.78 -0.88 19.59
CA LEU A 217 1.44 0.47 19.14
C LEU A 217 1.32 1.44 20.33
N LEU A 218 0.63 1.03 21.39
CA LEU A 218 0.50 1.84 22.62
C LEU A 218 1.85 2.09 23.28
N ASP A 219 2.73 1.07 23.35
CA ASP A 219 4.09 1.21 23.86
C ASP A 219 4.97 2.14 23.01
N LEU A 220 4.69 2.23 21.70
CA LEU A 220 5.30 3.19 20.78
C LEU A 220 4.71 4.61 20.89
N GLY A 221 3.74 4.80 21.80
CA GLY A 221 3.10 6.08 22.08
C GLY A 221 1.96 6.45 21.14
N TYR A 222 1.41 5.50 20.37
CA TYR A 222 0.31 5.78 19.46
C TYR A 222 -1.01 6.02 20.18
N GLN A 223 -1.70 7.06 19.74
CA GLN A 223 -3.13 7.25 19.91
C GLN A 223 -3.85 6.53 18.77
N LEU A 224 -4.89 5.77 19.12
CA LEU A 224 -5.62 4.92 18.18
C LEU A 224 -7.00 5.52 17.92
N ILE A 225 -7.28 5.85 16.67
CA ILE A 225 -8.61 6.22 16.18
C ILE A 225 -9.28 4.94 15.68
N GLU A 226 -10.31 4.49 16.39
CA GLU A 226 -10.97 3.22 16.09
C GLU A 226 -11.97 3.38 14.94
N VAL A 227 -11.81 2.59 13.89
CA VAL A 227 -12.77 2.46 12.79
C VAL A 227 -13.98 1.68 13.30
N PRO A 228 -15.20 2.25 13.24
CA PRO A 228 -16.40 1.52 13.62
C PRO A 228 -16.63 0.31 12.71
N VAL A 229 -17.18 -0.78 13.26
CA VAL A 229 -17.50 -2.00 12.50
C VAL A 229 -18.36 -1.71 11.26
N ALA A 230 -19.26 -0.73 11.34
CA ALA A 230 -20.12 -0.32 10.25
C ALA A 230 -19.36 0.32 9.07
N GLU A 231 -18.15 0.83 9.29
CA GLU A 231 -17.34 1.56 8.31
C GLU A 231 -16.13 0.75 7.82
N TYR A 232 -15.96 -0.49 8.30
CA TYR A 232 -14.85 -1.34 7.86
C TYR A 232 -14.93 -1.67 6.36
N ASP A 233 -16.10 -2.15 5.91
CA ASP A 233 -16.30 -2.53 4.51
C ASP A 233 -16.37 -1.33 3.55
N SER A 234 -16.55 -0.10 4.07
CA SER A 234 -16.43 1.15 3.31
C SER A 234 -15.00 1.68 3.26
N LEU A 235 -14.01 0.83 3.57
CA LEU A 235 -12.58 1.16 3.56
C LEU A 235 -12.19 2.24 4.56
N GLY A 236 -12.89 2.37 5.69
CA GLY A 236 -12.60 3.39 6.71
C GLY A 236 -11.18 3.32 7.27
N CYS A 237 -10.52 2.16 7.21
CA CYS A 237 -9.14 1.99 7.65
C CYS A 237 -8.09 2.30 6.57
N ASN A 238 -8.48 2.43 5.30
CA ASN A 238 -7.55 2.67 4.18
C ASN A 238 -7.41 4.18 3.97
N VAL A 239 -6.41 4.76 4.62
CA VAL A 239 -6.17 6.20 4.66
C VAL A 239 -4.83 6.52 4.02
N LEU A 240 -4.82 7.49 3.11
CA LEU A 240 -3.57 8.03 2.56
C LEU A 240 -3.18 9.29 3.32
N THR A 241 -2.08 9.23 4.06
CA THR A 241 -1.51 10.39 4.75
C THR A 241 -0.61 11.17 3.79
N VAL A 242 -0.99 12.42 3.48
CA VAL A 242 -0.23 13.29 2.57
C VAL A 242 0.86 14.07 3.31
N SER A 243 0.60 14.38 4.57
CA SER A 243 1.55 14.92 5.56
C SER A 243 0.96 14.69 6.95
N PRO A 244 1.73 14.84 8.05
CA PRO A 244 1.21 14.55 9.39
C PRO A 244 -0.08 15.33 9.68
N GLY A 245 -1.18 14.60 9.95
CA GLY A 245 -2.51 15.16 10.22
C GLY A 245 -3.31 15.60 8.99
N VAL A 246 -2.80 15.44 7.77
CA VAL A 246 -3.50 15.73 6.51
C VAL A 246 -3.70 14.44 5.73
N CYS A 247 -4.93 13.95 5.72
CA CYS A 247 -5.29 12.65 5.17
C CYS A 247 -6.26 12.78 4.00
N VAL A 248 -6.18 11.82 3.08
CA VAL A 248 -7.15 11.58 2.01
C VAL A 248 -7.80 10.23 2.27
N VAL A 249 -9.13 10.21 2.26
CA VAL A 249 -9.95 9.03 2.51
C VAL A 249 -11.05 8.93 1.47
N ALA A 250 -11.52 7.72 1.22
CA ALA A 250 -12.72 7.50 0.42
C ALA A 250 -13.95 8.07 1.16
N GLU A 251 -14.92 8.58 0.40
CA GLU A 251 -16.24 8.87 0.96
C GLU A 251 -16.91 7.55 1.39
N GLY A 252 -17.60 7.56 2.53
CA GLY A 252 -18.32 6.39 3.03
C GLY A 252 -18.02 6.01 4.49
N ALA A 253 -17.04 6.66 5.13
CA ALA A 253 -16.70 6.47 6.55
C ALA A 253 -16.78 7.78 7.37
N PRO A 254 -17.97 8.42 7.48
CA PRO A 254 -18.11 9.74 8.09
C PRO A 254 -17.86 9.80 9.61
N MET A 255 -17.91 8.67 10.34
CA MET A 255 -17.55 8.64 11.77
C MET A 255 -16.04 8.56 11.98
N THR A 256 -15.34 7.92 11.05
CA THR A 256 -13.86 7.85 11.05
C THR A 256 -13.24 9.18 10.60
N GLN A 257 -13.90 9.91 9.70
CA GLN A 257 -13.52 11.25 9.20
C GLN A 257 -13.63 12.36 10.26
#